data_AF-A0AAX0QTZ3-F1
#
_entry.id   AF-A0AAX0QTZ3-F1
#
_cell.length_a   1.000
_cell.length_b   1.000
_cell.length_c   1.000
_cell.angle_alpha   90.00
_cell.angle_beta   90.00
_cell.angle_gamma   90.00
#
_symmetry.space_group_name_H-M   'P 1'
#
loop_
_entity.id
_entity.type
_entity.pdbx_description
1 polymer ?
#
loop_
_entity_poly.entity_id
_entity_poly.type
_entity_poly.pdbx_seq_one_letter_code
_entity_poly.pdbx_strand_id
1 'polypeptide(L)'
;MLDELTFKPHLLEWFEKEQRQMPWRETKNPYYIWISEVMLQQTQVDTVRDYYHRFVEAFPTIEDLANAHEDDVLKLWEGLGYYSRARNFHTAAKEVVAFHDGNVPQHPETFLKLKGVGPYTQAAVMSIAFDLPLATVDGNVFRVWSRLNDDARDTALQSTRKAYENELAPYVAQQSGDFNQAMMELGALVCTPKAPLCLFCPVQMHCEAYKQGTVLERPVKTKKLKKKTLNFDVYVIQNQSGDYLIEQRTASLLKGMWQFPMIEHGAKEDIEPTLDVNHLTIQRKNVVKVKHQFTHLTWHLTVHTATVDEAVAPVVANGRRWMAAAEKDDYSFPVPMTKIFNAVNEAE
;
A
#
# COMPACT_ATOMS: atom_id res chain seq x y z
N MET A 1 22.15 -26.21 -6.85
CA MET A 1 22.59 -24.80 -6.73
C MET A 1 22.89 -24.31 -8.13
N LEU A 2 22.44 -23.10 -8.47
CA LEU A 2 22.80 -22.49 -9.75
C LEU A 2 24.32 -22.26 -9.76
N ASP A 3 24.91 -22.27 -10.95
CA ASP A 3 26.32 -21.91 -11.10
C ASP A 3 26.47 -20.41 -10.81
N GLU A 4 27.01 -20.09 -9.63
CA GLU A 4 27.15 -18.72 -9.16
C GLU A 4 28.02 -17.86 -10.08
N LEU A 5 29.03 -18.47 -10.72
CA LEU A 5 29.97 -17.79 -11.60
C LEU A 5 29.32 -17.27 -12.89
N THR A 6 28.13 -17.78 -13.24
CA THR A 6 27.43 -17.41 -14.47
C THR A 6 26.06 -16.79 -14.20
N PHE A 7 25.30 -17.31 -13.24
CA PHE A 7 23.95 -16.82 -12.93
C PHE A 7 23.92 -15.35 -12.50
N LYS A 8 24.71 -15.00 -11.48
CA LYS A 8 24.70 -13.64 -10.92
C LYS A 8 25.24 -12.61 -11.93
N PRO A 9 26.39 -12.84 -12.59
CA PRO A 9 26.89 -11.90 -13.60
C PRO A 9 25.89 -11.64 -14.74
N HIS A 10 25.26 -12.68 -15.31
CA HIS A 10 24.26 -12.49 -16.38
C HIS A 10 23.04 -11.68 -15.90
N LEU A 11 22.58 -11.93 -14.67
CA LEU A 11 21.47 -11.20 -14.09
C LEU A 11 21.81 -9.71 -13.90
N LEU A 12 23.00 -9.41 -13.37
CA LEU A 12 23.42 -8.05 -13.09
C LEU A 12 23.74 -7.27 -14.36
N GLU A 13 24.37 -7.89 -15.36
CA GLU A 13 24.62 -7.27 -16.66
C GLU A 13 23.32 -6.89 -17.38
N TRP A 14 22.31 -7.78 -17.31
CA TRP A 14 20.98 -7.46 -17.81
C TRP A 14 20.33 -6.32 -17.02
N PHE A 15 20.42 -6.34 -15.69
CA PHE A 15 19.83 -5.31 -14.84
C PHE A 15 20.46 -3.93 -15.10
N GLU A 16 21.77 -3.84 -15.27
CA GLU A 16 22.47 -2.60 -15.59
C GLU A 16 21.92 -1.95 -16.87
N LYS A 17 21.61 -2.77 -17.89
CA LYS A 17 21.13 -2.31 -19.20
C LYS A 17 19.63 -2.03 -19.24
N GLU A 18 18.82 -2.85 -18.55
CA GLU A 18 17.37 -2.92 -18.74
C GLU A 18 16.55 -2.41 -17.55
N GLN A 19 17.20 -2.04 -16.43
CA GLN A 19 16.49 -1.51 -15.27
C GLN A 19 15.66 -0.28 -15.64
N ARG A 20 14.41 -0.23 -15.16
CA ARG A 20 13.60 0.98 -15.30
C ARG A 20 14.20 2.12 -14.47
N GLN A 21 14.19 3.31 -15.05
CA GLN A 21 14.42 4.54 -14.31
C GLN A 21 13.32 4.74 -13.28
N MET A 22 13.73 4.83 -12.03
CA MET A 22 12.86 5.07 -10.89
C MET A 22 13.52 6.09 -9.97
N PRO A 23 12.81 7.12 -9.50
CA PRO A 23 13.42 8.21 -8.73
C PRO A 23 14.20 7.72 -7.50
N TRP A 24 13.69 6.68 -6.82
CA TRP A 24 14.31 6.09 -5.65
C TRP A 24 15.53 5.18 -5.95
N ARG A 25 15.82 4.89 -7.22
CA ARG A 25 17.06 4.19 -7.64
C ARG A 25 18.22 5.15 -7.90
N GLU A 26 17.94 6.43 -8.07
CA GLU A 26 18.94 7.47 -8.38
C GLU A 26 19.62 8.03 -7.11
N THR A 27 19.34 7.40 -5.95
CA THR A 27 19.86 7.83 -4.65
C THR A 27 20.31 6.63 -3.82
N LYS A 28 21.25 6.87 -2.92
CA LYS A 28 21.63 5.95 -1.84
C LYS A 28 21.13 6.42 -0.47
N ASN A 29 20.32 7.48 -0.43
CA ASN A 29 19.77 7.99 0.82
C ASN A 29 18.78 6.97 1.43
N PRO A 30 19.03 6.45 2.65
CA PRO A 30 18.16 5.47 3.29
C PRO A 30 16.73 5.94 3.50
N TYR A 31 16.49 7.23 3.76
CA TYR A 31 15.14 7.80 3.93
C TYR A 31 14.32 7.65 2.64
N TYR A 32 14.90 8.07 1.52
CA TYR A 32 14.28 8.00 0.19
C TYR A 32 14.05 6.57 -0.28
N ILE A 33 14.99 5.66 -0.04
CA ILE A 33 14.83 4.24 -0.35
C ILE A 33 13.76 3.62 0.55
N TRP A 34 13.74 3.97 1.84
CA TRP A 34 12.78 3.40 2.78
C TRP A 34 11.34 3.83 2.45
N ILE A 35 11.10 5.11 2.15
CA ILE A 35 9.75 5.55 1.78
C ILE A 35 9.27 4.92 0.48
N SER A 36 10.13 4.74 -0.53
CA SER A 36 9.75 4.03 -1.75
C SER A 36 9.39 2.57 -1.46
N GLU A 37 10.16 1.87 -0.63
CA GLU A 37 9.86 0.49 -0.23
C GLU A 37 8.53 0.40 0.52
N VAL A 38 8.21 1.38 1.39
CA VAL A 38 6.90 1.43 2.07
C VAL A 38 5.77 1.66 1.06
N MET A 39 5.93 2.58 0.11
CA MET A 39 4.94 2.86 -0.93
C MET A 39 4.73 1.67 -1.89
N LEU A 40 5.78 0.94 -2.24
CA LEU A 40 5.72 -0.22 -3.15
C LEU A 40 5.06 -1.46 -2.55
N GLN A 41 4.84 -1.50 -1.22
CA GLN A 41 4.10 -2.58 -0.58
C GLN A 41 2.69 -2.71 -1.19
N GLN A 42 2.48 -3.75 -2.00
CA GLN A 42 1.20 -4.02 -2.69
C GLN A 42 0.71 -2.88 -3.59
N THR A 43 1.61 -2.04 -4.09
CA THR A 43 1.30 -0.93 -5.00
C THR A 43 2.20 -1.01 -6.23
N GLN A 44 1.68 -0.70 -7.41
CA GLN A 44 2.45 -0.78 -8.66
C GLN A 44 3.43 0.38 -8.78
N VAL A 45 4.59 0.13 -9.40
CA VAL A 45 5.66 1.12 -9.62
C VAL A 45 5.13 2.41 -10.25
N ASP A 46 4.35 2.29 -11.34
CA ASP A 46 3.87 3.48 -12.07
C ASP A 46 2.91 4.33 -11.24
N THR A 47 2.13 3.71 -10.34
CA THR A 47 1.30 4.44 -9.39
C THR A 47 2.15 5.15 -8.33
N VAL A 48 3.24 4.53 -7.86
CA VAL A 48 4.08 5.09 -6.79
C VAL A 48 4.88 6.30 -7.25
N ARG A 49 5.28 6.38 -8.53
CA ARG A 49 6.16 7.44 -9.05
C ARG A 49 5.71 8.85 -8.68
N ASP A 50 4.45 9.20 -8.97
CA ASP A 50 3.92 10.54 -8.71
C ASP A 50 3.69 10.82 -7.22
N TYR A 51 3.38 9.78 -6.44
CA TYR A 51 3.24 9.91 -4.98
C TYR A 51 4.58 10.13 -4.31
N TYR A 52 5.60 9.38 -4.73
CA TYR A 52 6.95 9.51 -4.23
C TYR A 52 7.45 10.94 -4.42
N HIS A 53 7.36 11.50 -5.63
CA HIS A 53 7.81 12.86 -5.92
C HIS A 53 7.14 13.90 -5.03
N ARG A 54 5.81 13.93 -4.98
CA ARG A 54 5.07 14.88 -4.13
C ARG A 54 5.40 14.72 -2.65
N PHE A 55 5.60 13.49 -2.19
CA PHE A 55 5.89 13.20 -0.79
C PHE A 55 7.28 13.67 -0.39
N VAL A 56 8.32 13.39 -1.19
CA VAL A 56 9.69 13.84 -0.90
C VAL A 56 9.90 15.33 -1.18
N GLU A 57 9.06 15.95 -2.03
CA GLU A 57 9.03 17.40 -2.20
C GLU A 57 8.45 18.08 -0.97
N ALA A 58 7.34 17.56 -0.41
CA ALA A 58 6.73 18.09 0.80
C ALA A 58 7.53 17.79 2.07
N PHE A 59 8.19 16.63 2.11
CA PHE A 59 9.04 16.19 3.23
C PHE A 59 10.44 15.80 2.71
N PRO A 60 11.33 16.77 2.44
CA PRO A 60 12.67 16.49 1.93
C PRO A 60 13.54 15.70 2.91
N THR A 61 13.33 15.90 4.22
CA THR A 61 14.08 15.20 5.27
C THR A 61 13.18 14.35 6.16
N ILE A 62 13.78 13.43 6.92
CA ILE A 62 13.02 12.61 7.87
C ILE A 62 12.53 13.47 9.05
N GLU A 63 13.23 14.56 9.36
CA GLU A 63 12.86 15.59 10.32
C GLU A 63 11.61 16.35 9.88
N ASP A 64 11.53 16.77 8.61
CA ASP A 64 10.34 17.44 8.06
C ASP A 64 9.11 16.52 8.19
N LEU A 65 9.27 15.23 7.85
CA LEU A 65 8.22 14.24 8.02
C LEU A 65 7.86 14.02 9.50
N ALA A 66 8.84 13.93 10.39
CA ALA A 66 8.60 13.68 11.81
C ALA A 66 7.87 14.85 12.49
N ASN A 67 8.09 16.07 12.02
CA ASN A 67 7.45 17.28 12.54
C ASN A 67 6.06 17.54 11.92
N ALA A 68 5.71 16.86 10.83
CA ALA A 68 4.43 17.05 10.15
C ALA A 68 3.22 16.60 10.99
N HIS A 69 2.06 17.23 10.75
CA HIS A 69 0.81 16.74 11.31
C HIS A 69 0.41 15.42 10.62
N GLU A 70 -0.26 14.50 11.35
CA GLU A 70 -0.66 13.21 10.76
C GLU A 70 -1.57 13.41 9.55
N ASP A 71 -2.48 14.37 9.60
CA ASP A 71 -3.42 14.62 8.50
C ASP A 71 -2.71 15.06 7.21
N ASP A 72 -1.63 15.85 7.29
CA ASP A 72 -0.84 16.26 6.11
C ASP A 72 -0.18 15.04 5.46
N VAL A 73 0.38 14.15 6.28
CA VAL A 73 1.01 12.90 5.81
C VAL A 73 -0.04 12.00 5.15
N LEU A 74 -1.22 11.87 5.76
CA LEU A 74 -2.32 11.06 5.22
C LEU A 74 -2.90 11.66 3.94
N LYS A 75 -2.91 12.99 3.83
CA LYS A 75 -3.37 13.69 2.64
C LYS A 75 -2.46 13.43 1.45
N LEU A 76 -1.15 13.50 1.64
CA LEU A 76 -0.18 13.12 0.60
C LEU A 76 -0.24 11.62 0.22
N TRP A 77 -0.73 10.78 1.14
CA TRP A 77 -0.96 9.34 0.91
C TRP A 77 -2.33 9.01 0.30
N GLU A 78 -3.22 10.00 0.18
CA GLU A 78 -4.62 9.81 -0.26
C GLU A 78 -4.67 9.17 -1.64
N GLY A 79 -5.34 8.01 -1.72
CA GLY A 79 -5.48 7.24 -2.97
C GLY A 79 -4.48 6.08 -3.11
N LEU A 80 -3.36 6.08 -2.38
CA LEU A 80 -2.36 5.00 -2.45
C LEU A 80 -2.81 3.73 -1.71
N GLY A 81 -3.79 3.86 -0.81
CA GLY A 81 -4.35 2.76 -0.02
C GLY A 81 -3.40 2.25 1.07
N TYR A 82 -3.90 1.32 1.89
CA TYR A 82 -3.18 0.77 3.05
C TYR A 82 -2.57 1.86 3.96
N TYR A 83 -3.41 2.80 4.41
CA TYR A 83 -3.02 3.99 5.19
C TYR A 83 -2.29 3.70 6.51
N SER A 84 -2.37 2.49 7.04
CA SER A 84 -1.55 2.08 8.18
C SER A 84 -0.05 2.13 7.84
N ARG A 85 0.35 2.00 6.57
CA ARG A 85 1.73 2.17 6.12
C ARG A 85 2.23 3.58 6.38
N ALA A 86 1.48 4.59 5.96
CA ALA A 86 1.81 6.00 6.18
C ALA A 86 1.95 6.31 7.68
N ARG A 87 0.98 5.87 8.49
CA ARG A 87 1.01 6.09 9.95
C ARG A 87 2.19 5.42 10.64
N ASN A 88 2.44 4.15 10.29
CA ASN A 88 3.56 3.41 10.84
C ASN A 88 4.89 4.08 10.43
N PHE A 89 5.03 4.48 9.17
CA PHE A 89 6.22 5.16 8.68
C PHE A 89 6.42 6.52 9.36
N HIS A 90 5.37 7.31 9.55
CA HIS A 90 5.42 8.58 10.28
C HIS A 90 5.82 8.37 11.76
N THR A 91 5.26 7.33 12.42
CA THR A 91 5.67 6.95 13.79
C THR A 91 7.14 6.56 13.83
N ALA A 92 7.60 5.78 12.84
CA ALA A 92 8.99 5.36 12.74
C ALA A 92 9.95 6.52 12.42
N ALA A 93 9.52 7.50 11.61
CA ALA A 93 10.28 8.72 11.37
C ALA A 93 10.47 9.54 12.66
N LYS A 94 9.41 9.69 13.46
CA LYS A 94 9.48 10.29 14.81
C LYS A 94 10.44 9.56 15.73
N GLU A 95 10.43 8.22 15.70
CA GLU A 95 11.36 7.38 16.47
C GLU A 95 12.81 7.59 16.02
N VAL A 96 13.07 7.67 14.71
CA VAL A 96 14.41 7.94 14.16
C VAL A 96 14.93 9.31 14.58
N VAL A 97 14.10 10.34 14.54
CA VAL A 97 14.50 11.69 15.00
C VAL A 97 14.76 11.70 16.51
N ALA A 98 13.90 11.05 17.30
CA ALA A 98 13.99 11.09 18.76
C ALA A 98 15.14 10.24 19.34
N PHE A 99 15.47 9.10 18.73
CA PHE A 99 16.39 8.11 19.31
C PHE A 99 17.62 7.81 18.46
N HIS A 100 17.68 8.33 17.23
CA HIS A 100 18.75 8.07 16.27
C HIS A 100 19.28 9.34 15.59
N ASP A 101 19.03 10.53 16.18
CA ASP A 101 19.52 11.82 15.69
C ASP A 101 19.17 12.09 14.21
N GLY A 102 17.99 11.65 13.76
CA GLY A 102 17.55 11.80 12.37
C GLY A 102 18.21 10.82 11.38
N ASN A 103 19.09 9.92 11.85
CA ASN A 103 19.78 8.97 10.99
C ASN A 103 19.07 7.62 10.98
N VAL A 104 18.68 7.15 9.79
CA VAL A 104 18.12 5.80 9.63
C VAL A 104 19.13 4.76 10.15
N PRO A 105 18.76 3.90 11.12
CA PRO A 105 19.66 2.94 11.72
C PRO A 105 20.30 2.01 10.68
N GLN A 106 21.63 1.96 10.67
CA GLN A 106 22.38 1.10 9.75
C GLN A 106 22.44 -0.37 10.21
N HIS A 107 22.15 -0.63 11.49
CA HIS A 107 22.15 -1.99 12.03
C HIS A 107 20.78 -2.66 11.77
N PRO A 108 20.72 -3.82 11.09
CA PRO A 108 19.46 -4.44 10.70
C PRO A 108 18.52 -4.70 11.88
N GLU A 109 19.03 -5.18 13.02
CA GLU A 109 18.20 -5.47 14.19
C GLU A 109 17.58 -4.23 14.82
N THR A 110 18.25 -3.07 14.71
CA THR A 110 17.72 -1.79 15.20
C THR A 110 16.66 -1.29 14.23
N PHE A 111 16.94 -1.33 12.92
CA PHE A 111 15.99 -0.93 11.90
C PHE A 111 14.69 -1.77 11.92
N LEU A 112 14.80 -3.08 12.18
CA LEU A 112 13.64 -3.98 12.28
C LEU A 112 12.69 -3.66 13.43
N LYS A 113 13.17 -3.00 14.49
CA LYS A 113 12.33 -2.63 15.64
C LYS A 113 11.41 -1.44 15.32
N LEU A 114 11.76 -0.64 14.31
CA LEU A 114 10.98 0.51 13.90
C LEU A 114 9.57 0.10 13.45
N LYS A 115 8.59 0.95 13.77
CA LYS A 115 7.19 0.66 13.46
C LYS A 115 6.95 0.46 11.97
N GLY A 116 6.36 -0.67 11.60
CA GLY A 116 6.00 -0.98 10.21
C GLY A 116 7.15 -1.53 9.36
N VAL A 117 8.36 -1.66 9.92
CA VAL A 117 9.46 -2.38 9.28
C VAL A 117 9.27 -3.88 9.52
N GLY A 118 8.96 -4.60 8.45
CA GLY A 118 8.95 -6.07 8.44
C GLY A 118 10.26 -6.64 7.87
N PRO A 119 10.44 -7.98 7.90
CA PRO A 119 11.64 -8.64 7.38
C PRO A 119 11.98 -8.27 5.93
N TYR A 120 10.96 -8.12 5.07
CA TYR A 120 11.15 -7.68 3.68
C TYR A 120 11.75 -6.26 3.61
N THR A 121 11.12 -5.28 4.27
CA THR A 121 11.58 -3.88 4.22
C THR A 121 12.93 -3.73 4.88
N GLN A 122 13.19 -4.47 5.97
CA GLN A 122 14.51 -4.55 6.57
C GLN A 122 15.55 -5.01 5.54
N ALA A 123 15.40 -6.19 4.95
CA ALA A 123 16.37 -6.71 3.98
C ALA A 123 16.52 -5.81 2.75
N ALA A 124 15.41 -5.28 2.21
CA ALA A 124 15.42 -4.41 1.04
C ALA A 124 16.18 -3.10 1.32
N VAL A 125 15.79 -2.34 2.35
CA VAL A 125 16.44 -1.05 2.66
C VAL A 125 17.91 -1.26 3.05
N MET A 126 18.19 -2.23 3.91
CA MET A 126 19.55 -2.50 4.38
C MET A 126 20.49 -2.95 3.25
N SER A 127 20.01 -3.76 2.30
CA SER A 127 20.83 -4.16 1.16
C SER A 127 20.97 -3.05 0.12
N ILE A 128 19.93 -2.25 -0.15
CA ILE A 128 19.99 -1.23 -1.20
C ILE A 128 20.77 0.02 -0.75
N ALA A 129 20.56 0.46 0.50
CA ALA A 129 21.16 1.68 1.03
C ALA A 129 22.55 1.44 1.64
N PHE A 130 22.77 0.27 2.27
CA PHE A 130 23.99 -0.02 3.04
C PHE A 130 24.77 -1.25 2.53
N ASP A 131 24.36 -1.84 1.40
CA ASP A 131 24.94 -3.05 0.80
C ASP A 131 25.07 -4.26 1.73
N LEU A 132 24.27 -4.32 2.80
CA LEU A 132 24.31 -5.43 3.75
C LEU A 132 23.84 -6.73 3.09
N PRO A 133 24.47 -7.88 3.41
CA PRO A 133 24.26 -9.16 2.73
C PRO A 133 22.97 -9.85 3.17
N LEU A 134 21.84 -9.20 2.88
CA LEU A 134 20.51 -9.61 3.27
C LEU A 134 19.67 -9.88 2.02
N ALA A 135 19.32 -11.14 1.79
CA ALA A 135 18.42 -11.51 0.71
C ALA A 135 17.00 -11.06 1.05
N THR A 136 16.29 -10.51 0.05
CA THR A 136 14.88 -10.15 0.22
C THR A 136 14.00 -10.93 -0.76
N VAL A 137 12.86 -11.42 -0.27
CA VAL A 137 11.94 -12.26 -1.05
C VAL A 137 10.54 -11.63 -1.06
N ASP A 138 10.24 -10.94 -2.15
CA ASP A 138 8.91 -10.42 -2.47
C ASP A 138 8.12 -11.41 -3.37
N GLY A 139 6.95 -10.98 -3.84
CA GLY A 139 6.14 -11.80 -4.75
C GLY A 139 6.79 -12.05 -6.12
N ASN A 140 7.69 -11.16 -6.57
CA ASN A 140 8.46 -11.33 -7.80
C ASN A 140 9.57 -12.35 -7.61
N VAL A 141 10.39 -12.20 -6.57
CA VAL A 141 11.48 -13.11 -6.22
C VAL A 141 10.94 -14.51 -5.94
N PHE A 142 9.82 -14.67 -5.23
CA PHE A 142 9.18 -15.97 -5.07
C PHE A 142 8.95 -16.66 -6.42
N ARG A 143 8.36 -15.95 -7.38
CA ARG A 143 8.04 -16.51 -8.69
C ARG A 143 9.30 -16.84 -9.49
N VAL A 144 10.27 -15.94 -9.53
CA VAL A 144 11.54 -16.14 -10.22
C VAL A 144 12.27 -17.35 -9.63
N TRP A 145 12.46 -17.37 -8.31
CA TRP A 145 13.22 -18.41 -7.63
C TRP A 145 12.54 -19.78 -7.69
N SER A 146 11.21 -19.82 -7.54
CA SER A 146 10.45 -21.07 -7.73
C SER A 146 10.60 -21.62 -9.15
N ARG A 147 10.62 -20.75 -10.18
CA ARG A 147 10.79 -21.20 -11.57
C ARG A 147 12.24 -21.63 -11.87
N LEU A 148 13.22 -20.89 -11.37
CA LEU A 148 14.63 -21.25 -11.55
C LEU A 148 14.93 -22.66 -11.02
N ASN A 149 14.34 -23.03 -9.88
CA ASN A 149 14.57 -24.32 -9.23
C ASN A 149 13.46 -25.36 -9.46
N ASP A 150 12.48 -25.06 -10.33
CA ASP A 150 11.23 -25.85 -10.51
C ASP A 150 10.51 -26.25 -9.20
N ASP A 151 10.58 -25.38 -8.20
CA ASP A 151 10.21 -25.70 -6.83
C ASP A 151 8.69 -25.55 -6.59
N ALA A 152 8.07 -26.65 -6.18
CA ALA A 152 6.64 -26.76 -5.91
C ALA A 152 6.25 -26.47 -4.45
N ARG A 153 7.18 -26.05 -3.58
CA ARG A 153 6.85 -25.61 -2.21
C ARG A 153 5.81 -24.49 -2.24
N ASP A 154 4.87 -24.53 -1.29
CA ASP A 154 3.83 -23.51 -1.19
C ASP A 154 4.42 -22.16 -0.75
N THR A 155 4.38 -21.18 -1.66
CA THR A 155 4.91 -19.82 -1.43
C THR A 155 4.02 -19.00 -0.48
N ALA A 156 2.87 -19.51 -0.06
CA ALA A 156 2.06 -18.91 1.00
C ALA A 156 2.62 -19.18 2.41
N LEU A 157 3.58 -20.09 2.58
CA LEU A 157 4.15 -20.46 3.87
C LEU A 157 5.36 -19.58 4.23
N GLN A 158 5.45 -19.16 5.49
CA GLN A 158 6.61 -18.41 6.00
C GLN A 158 7.89 -19.25 5.98
N SER A 159 7.80 -20.57 6.18
CA SER A 159 8.93 -21.49 6.08
C SER A 159 9.56 -21.50 4.68
N THR A 160 8.74 -21.43 3.62
CA THR A 160 9.21 -21.34 2.24
C THR A 160 9.97 -20.04 2.01
N ARG A 161 9.48 -18.90 2.55
CA ARG A 161 10.21 -17.63 2.49
C ARG A 161 11.61 -17.75 3.08
N LYS A 162 11.70 -18.24 4.32
CA LYS A 162 12.97 -18.37 5.05
C LYS A 162 13.94 -19.31 4.34
N ALA A 163 13.42 -20.39 3.73
CA ALA A 163 14.24 -21.27 2.92
C ALA A 163 14.82 -20.54 1.69
N TYR A 164 14.01 -19.73 0.99
CA TYR A 164 14.46 -18.98 -0.18
C TYR A 164 15.48 -17.90 0.20
N GLU A 165 15.27 -17.19 1.31
CA GLU A 165 16.23 -16.23 1.84
C GLU A 165 17.59 -16.89 2.11
N ASN A 166 17.61 -18.09 2.71
CA ASN A 166 18.84 -18.85 2.94
C ASN A 166 19.49 -19.35 1.64
N GLU A 167 18.69 -19.82 0.68
CA GLU A 167 19.17 -20.29 -0.62
C GLU A 167 19.75 -19.15 -1.47
N LEU A 168 19.25 -17.92 -1.28
CA LEU A 168 19.73 -16.71 -1.95
C LEU A 168 20.95 -16.07 -1.25
N ALA A 169 21.25 -16.45 -0.01
CA ALA A 169 22.32 -15.86 0.79
C ALA A 169 23.69 -15.79 0.10
N PRO A 170 24.14 -16.81 -0.66
CA PRO A 170 25.42 -16.72 -1.39
C PRO A 170 25.46 -15.58 -2.40
N TYR A 171 24.36 -15.32 -3.10
CA TYR A 171 24.30 -14.33 -4.17
C TYR A 171 24.27 -12.88 -3.68
N VAL A 172 23.93 -12.66 -2.41
CA VAL A 172 23.94 -11.34 -1.76
C VAL A 172 25.18 -11.13 -0.90
N ALA A 173 26.24 -11.93 -1.04
CA ALA A 173 27.48 -11.68 -0.27
C ALA A 173 28.19 -10.36 -0.65
N GLN A 174 27.95 -9.86 -1.86
CA GLN A 174 28.46 -8.59 -2.41
C GLN A 174 27.42 -8.04 -3.40
N GLN A 175 27.38 -6.72 -3.63
CA GLN A 175 26.40 -6.12 -4.55
C GLN A 175 24.96 -6.56 -4.19
N SER A 176 24.70 -6.60 -2.89
CA SER A 176 23.50 -7.15 -2.26
C SER A 176 22.26 -6.42 -2.76
N GLY A 177 22.34 -5.09 -2.76
CA GLY A 177 21.27 -4.22 -3.24
C GLY A 177 20.97 -4.42 -4.72
N ASP A 178 22.00 -4.51 -5.55
CA ASP A 178 21.84 -4.66 -7.00
C ASP A 178 21.29 -6.04 -7.35
N PHE A 179 21.76 -7.10 -6.69
CA PHE A 179 21.22 -8.45 -6.89
C PHE A 179 19.75 -8.55 -6.48
N ASN A 180 19.39 -8.03 -5.30
CA ASN A 180 18.00 -8.02 -4.84
C ASN A 180 17.09 -7.26 -5.83
N GLN A 181 17.52 -6.08 -6.27
CA GLN A 181 16.77 -5.29 -7.24
C GLN A 181 16.67 -5.98 -8.60
N ALA A 182 17.75 -6.61 -9.08
CA ALA A 182 17.75 -7.35 -10.34
C ALA A 182 16.79 -8.54 -10.31
N MET A 183 16.73 -9.29 -9.20
CA MET A 183 15.76 -10.36 -9.02
C MET A 183 14.31 -9.86 -9.03
N MET A 184 14.03 -8.74 -8.36
CA MET A 184 12.72 -8.10 -8.36
C MET A 184 12.33 -7.60 -9.76
N GLU A 185 13.26 -6.93 -10.46
CA GLU A 185 13.07 -6.39 -11.79
C GLU A 185 12.86 -7.50 -12.84
N LEU A 186 13.64 -8.58 -12.75
CA LEU A 186 13.48 -9.75 -13.61
C LEU A 186 12.08 -10.34 -13.48
N GLY A 187 11.57 -10.47 -12.24
CA GLY A 187 10.21 -10.91 -12.01
C GLY A 187 9.18 -9.94 -12.56
N ALA A 188 9.40 -8.63 -12.42
CA ALA A 188 8.47 -7.61 -12.87
C ALA A 188 8.36 -7.53 -14.41
N LEU A 189 9.48 -7.60 -15.13
CA LEU A 189 9.55 -7.32 -16.57
C LEU A 189 9.54 -8.57 -17.45
N VAL A 190 10.25 -9.62 -17.03
CA VAL A 190 10.53 -10.78 -17.90
C VAL A 190 9.78 -12.00 -17.41
N CYS A 191 10.03 -12.41 -16.17
CA CYS A 191 9.46 -13.62 -15.59
C CYS A 191 8.06 -13.32 -15.02
N THR A 192 7.14 -12.81 -15.84
CA THR A 192 5.81 -12.36 -15.42
C THR A 192 4.87 -13.53 -15.06
N PRO A 193 3.78 -13.31 -14.31
CA PRO A 193 2.90 -14.39 -13.86
C PRO A 193 2.24 -15.20 -14.98
N LYS A 194 1.75 -14.53 -16.05
CA LYS A 194 0.90 -15.15 -17.07
C LYS A 194 1.59 -15.38 -18.41
N ALA A 195 2.48 -14.47 -18.82
CA ALA A 195 3.13 -14.50 -20.13
C ALA A 195 4.62 -14.18 -19.95
N PRO A 196 5.40 -15.07 -19.31
CA PRO A 196 6.81 -14.84 -19.10
C PRO A 196 7.57 -14.84 -20.43
N LEU A 197 8.48 -13.90 -20.59
CA LEU A 197 9.30 -13.72 -21.79
C LEU A 197 10.53 -14.63 -21.75
N CYS A 198 10.33 -15.94 -21.57
CA CYS A 198 11.40 -16.90 -21.32
C CYS A 198 12.50 -16.88 -22.39
N LEU A 199 12.14 -16.69 -23.67
CA LEU A 199 13.08 -16.59 -24.79
C LEU A 199 14.04 -15.40 -24.69
N PHE A 200 13.66 -14.36 -23.96
CA PHE A 200 14.45 -13.14 -23.72
C PHE A 200 15.00 -13.09 -22.29
N CYS A 201 14.85 -14.16 -21.51
CA CYS A 201 15.29 -14.18 -20.12
C CYS A 201 16.82 -14.32 -20.04
N PRO A 202 17.54 -13.39 -19.37
CA PRO A 202 19.01 -13.40 -19.31
C PRO A 202 19.56 -14.63 -18.56
N VAL A 203 18.75 -15.24 -17.72
CA VAL A 203 19.10 -16.41 -16.91
C VAL A 203 18.33 -17.66 -17.33
N GLN A 204 17.79 -17.71 -18.56
CA GLN A 204 17.02 -18.84 -19.07
C GLN A 204 17.78 -20.17 -18.94
N MET A 205 19.08 -20.18 -19.24
CA MET A 205 19.92 -21.37 -19.17
C MET A 205 20.01 -22.00 -17.78
N HIS A 206 19.69 -21.23 -16.74
CA HIS A 206 19.66 -21.65 -15.34
C HIS A 206 18.26 -22.08 -14.87
N CYS A 207 17.24 -22.01 -15.72
CA CYS A 207 15.84 -22.19 -15.32
C CYS A 207 15.34 -23.62 -15.52
N GLU A 208 15.23 -24.38 -14.44
CA GLU A 208 14.75 -25.76 -14.49
C GLU A 208 13.28 -25.83 -14.93
N ALA A 209 12.40 -24.92 -14.49
CA ALA A 209 11.01 -24.93 -14.94
C ALA A 209 10.85 -24.65 -16.44
N TYR A 210 11.77 -23.91 -17.05
CA TYR A 210 11.78 -23.71 -18.51
C TYR A 210 12.18 -25.01 -19.22
N LYS A 211 13.23 -25.67 -18.74
CA LYS A 211 13.69 -26.96 -19.27
C LYS A 211 12.62 -28.06 -19.16
N GLN A 212 11.85 -28.06 -18.06
CA GLN A 212 10.79 -29.04 -17.80
C GLN A 212 9.41 -28.65 -18.35
N GLY A 213 9.24 -27.42 -18.87
CA GLY A 213 7.96 -26.94 -19.39
C GLY A 213 6.92 -26.57 -18.31
N THR A 214 7.32 -26.41 -17.05
CA THR A 214 6.45 -26.18 -15.88
C THR A 214 6.38 -24.70 -15.44
N VAL A 215 6.91 -23.77 -16.24
CA VAL A 215 6.99 -22.33 -15.89
C VAL A 215 5.66 -21.74 -15.40
N LEU A 216 4.55 -22.08 -16.06
CA LEU A 216 3.22 -21.57 -15.72
C LEU A 216 2.57 -22.27 -14.52
N GLU A 217 3.13 -23.40 -14.08
CA GLU A 217 2.70 -24.13 -12.87
C GLU A 217 3.38 -23.60 -11.60
N ARG A 218 4.41 -22.76 -11.75
CA ARG A 218 5.16 -22.14 -10.66
C ARG A 218 4.88 -20.63 -10.57
N PRO A 219 4.83 -20.05 -9.36
CA PRO A 219 4.93 -20.71 -8.05
C PRO A 219 3.61 -21.35 -7.60
N VAL A 220 3.68 -22.34 -6.71
CA VAL A 220 2.51 -22.94 -6.06
C VAL A 220 2.00 -22.03 -4.94
N LYS A 221 0.67 -21.84 -4.89
CA LYS A 221 -0.05 -21.12 -3.80
C LYS A 221 -1.31 -21.88 -3.43
N THR A 222 -1.33 -22.53 -2.27
CA THR A 222 -2.47 -23.39 -1.89
C THR A 222 -3.64 -22.62 -1.26
N LYS A 223 -3.37 -21.52 -0.57
CA LYS A 223 -4.39 -20.73 0.12
C LYS A 223 -5.02 -19.67 -0.79
N LYS A 224 -6.29 -19.84 -1.12
CA LYS A 224 -7.14 -18.77 -1.68
C LYS A 224 -7.76 -17.95 -0.55
N LEU A 225 -7.57 -16.64 -0.57
CA LEU A 225 -8.16 -15.73 0.42
C LEU A 225 -9.69 -15.70 0.24
N LYS A 226 -10.44 -16.07 1.29
CA LYS A 226 -11.89 -15.90 1.32
C LYS A 226 -12.20 -14.42 1.56
N LYS A 227 -12.82 -13.76 0.58
CA LYS A 227 -13.23 -12.36 0.68
C LYS A 227 -14.60 -12.26 1.33
N LYS A 228 -14.74 -11.40 2.34
CA LYS A 228 -16.05 -11.10 2.95
C LYS A 228 -16.77 -10.03 2.13
N THR A 229 -18.10 -10.07 2.10
CA THR A 229 -18.93 -8.98 1.55
C THR A 229 -19.65 -8.31 2.70
N LEU A 230 -19.53 -6.98 2.80
CA LEU A 230 -20.22 -6.15 3.78
C LEU A 230 -21.11 -5.16 3.05
N ASN A 231 -22.33 -4.96 3.54
CA ASN A 231 -23.30 -4.04 2.96
C ASN A 231 -23.50 -2.89 3.94
N PHE A 232 -23.46 -1.66 3.44
CA PHE A 232 -23.65 -0.46 4.25
C PHE A 232 -24.62 0.52 3.58
N ASP A 233 -25.38 1.23 4.39
CA ASP A 233 -26.11 2.43 4.00
C ASP A 233 -25.25 3.66 4.34
N VAL A 234 -25.04 4.54 3.34
CA VAL A 234 -24.24 5.77 3.46
C VAL A 234 -25.17 6.96 3.33
N TYR A 235 -25.08 7.91 4.26
CA TYR A 235 -25.95 9.09 4.29
C TYR A 235 -25.15 10.34 3.91
N VAL A 236 -25.48 10.92 2.76
CA VAL A 236 -24.93 12.22 2.32
C VAL A 236 -25.92 13.29 2.76
N ILE A 237 -25.64 13.91 3.91
CA ILE A 237 -26.54 14.86 4.58
C ILE A 237 -26.05 16.28 4.31
N GLN A 238 -26.90 17.13 3.76
CA GLN A 238 -26.65 18.55 3.55
C GLN A 238 -27.47 19.42 4.52
N ASN A 239 -26.85 20.48 5.05
CA ASN A 239 -27.58 21.55 5.75
C ASN A 239 -28.12 22.59 4.75
N GLN A 240 -28.84 23.61 5.25
CA GLN A 240 -29.39 24.69 4.41
C GLN A 240 -28.30 25.57 3.75
N SER A 241 -27.10 25.60 4.31
CA SER A 241 -25.92 26.29 3.74
C SER A 241 -25.23 25.49 2.63
N GLY A 242 -25.63 24.23 2.41
CA GLY A 242 -25.02 23.32 1.43
C GLY A 242 -23.78 22.57 1.96
N ASP A 243 -23.47 22.65 3.25
CA ASP A 243 -22.37 21.90 3.86
C ASP A 243 -22.78 20.44 4.09
N TYR A 244 -21.79 19.55 4.02
CA TYR A 244 -21.99 18.11 4.22
C TYR A 244 -21.60 17.67 5.62
N LEU A 245 -22.40 16.81 6.23
CA LEU A 245 -22.04 16.16 7.49
C LEU A 245 -21.03 15.04 7.22
N ILE A 246 -19.88 15.10 7.88
CA ILE A 246 -18.81 14.10 7.77
C ILE A 246 -18.37 13.66 9.16
N GLU A 247 -17.79 12.47 9.26
CA GLU A 247 -17.28 11.91 10.51
C GLU A 247 -15.92 11.24 10.31
N GLN A 248 -15.11 11.21 11.38
CA GLN A 248 -13.85 10.48 11.37
C GLN A 248 -14.08 9.02 11.78
N ARG A 249 -13.62 8.09 10.94
CA ARG A 249 -13.88 6.66 11.13
C ARG A 249 -13.08 6.08 12.32
N THR A 250 -13.77 5.47 13.27
CA THR A 250 -13.16 4.87 14.48
C THR A 250 -12.78 3.39 14.30
N ALA A 251 -13.45 2.68 13.39
CA ALA A 251 -13.21 1.27 13.09
C ALA A 251 -11.78 1.02 12.55
N SER A 252 -11.27 -0.21 12.71
CA SER A 252 -9.90 -0.57 12.33
C SER A 252 -9.59 -0.38 10.84
N LEU A 253 -10.53 -0.75 9.96
CA LEU A 253 -10.41 -0.52 8.52
C LEU A 253 -10.60 0.98 8.23
N LEU A 254 -9.61 1.60 7.57
CA LEU A 254 -9.62 3.04 7.24
C LEU A 254 -9.77 3.94 8.48
N LYS A 255 -9.27 3.49 9.64
CA LYS A 255 -9.25 4.27 10.89
C LYS A 255 -8.71 5.68 10.63
N GLY A 256 -9.33 6.70 11.22
CA GLY A 256 -8.89 8.09 11.16
C GLY A 256 -9.18 8.81 9.84
N MET A 257 -9.73 8.13 8.83
CA MET A 257 -10.14 8.79 7.58
C MET A 257 -11.52 9.42 7.73
N TRP A 258 -11.76 10.47 6.96
CA TRP A 258 -13.08 11.12 6.88
C TRP A 258 -14.02 10.32 5.98
N GLN A 259 -15.27 10.22 6.38
CA GLN A 259 -16.33 9.54 5.63
C GLN A 259 -17.66 10.27 5.81
N PHE A 260 -18.58 10.06 4.88
CA PHE A 260 -19.99 10.30 5.17
C PHE A 260 -20.48 9.29 6.20
N PRO A 261 -21.44 9.66 7.07
CA PRO A 261 -21.98 8.74 8.04
C PRO A 261 -22.48 7.43 7.40
N MET A 262 -22.07 6.31 7.99
CA MET A 262 -22.25 4.99 7.40
C MET A 262 -22.67 3.96 8.43
N ILE A 263 -23.76 3.24 8.16
CA ILE A 263 -24.38 2.25 9.05
C ILE A 263 -24.47 0.91 8.33
N GLU A 264 -24.32 -0.21 9.06
CA GLU A 264 -24.46 -1.54 8.47
C GLU A 264 -25.89 -1.73 7.93
N HIS A 265 -25.98 -2.24 6.70
CA HIS A 265 -27.26 -2.38 6.03
C HIS A 265 -28.18 -3.35 6.78
N GLY A 266 -29.40 -2.92 7.08
CA GLY A 266 -30.37 -3.70 7.84
C GLY A 266 -30.22 -3.63 9.36
N ALA A 267 -29.34 -2.75 9.87
CA ALA A 267 -29.36 -2.37 11.29
C ALA A 267 -30.73 -1.77 11.65
N LYS A 268 -31.27 -2.15 12.81
CA LYS A 268 -32.56 -1.67 13.32
C LYS A 268 -32.44 -0.37 14.14
N GLU A 269 -31.37 0.37 13.92
CA GLU A 269 -31.08 1.59 14.66
C GLU A 269 -31.87 2.76 14.04
N ASP A 270 -32.42 3.62 14.90
CA ASP A 270 -33.03 4.86 14.44
C ASP A 270 -31.93 5.80 13.92
N ILE A 271 -32.05 6.24 12.66
CA ILE A 271 -30.99 6.96 11.94
C ILE A 271 -30.69 8.31 12.61
N GLU A 272 -31.73 9.05 13.01
CA GLU A 272 -31.60 10.38 13.63
C GLU A 272 -30.76 10.34 14.93
N PRO A 273 -31.12 9.53 15.96
CA PRO A 273 -30.29 9.35 17.15
C PRO A 273 -28.87 8.86 16.85
N THR A 274 -28.69 7.92 15.90
CA THR A 274 -27.36 7.39 15.57
C THR A 274 -26.46 8.46 14.93
N LEU A 275 -27.04 9.35 14.14
CA LEU A 275 -26.34 10.42 13.45
C LEU A 275 -26.25 11.73 14.25
N ASP A 276 -26.94 11.81 15.39
CA ASP A 276 -27.07 13.02 16.21
C ASP A 276 -27.63 14.19 15.40
N VAL A 277 -28.67 13.90 14.60
CA VAL A 277 -29.38 14.86 13.75
C VAL A 277 -30.88 14.79 14.06
N ASN A 278 -31.58 15.91 13.91
CA ASN A 278 -33.03 15.99 14.03
C ASN A 278 -33.63 16.47 12.69
N HIS A 279 -34.88 16.09 12.43
CA HIS A 279 -35.63 16.52 11.24
C HIS A 279 -34.97 16.09 9.92
N LEU A 280 -34.43 14.87 9.88
CA LEU A 280 -33.77 14.31 8.72
C LEU A 280 -34.79 13.96 7.62
N THR A 281 -34.72 14.67 6.50
CA THR A 281 -35.52 14.37 5.31
C THR A 281 -34.71 13.56 4.31
N ILE A 282 -34.90 12.24 4.30
CA ILE A 282 -34.22 11.34 3.36
C ILE A 282 -34.88 11.39 1.99
N GLN A 283 -34.12 11.80 0.97
CA GLN A 283 -34.55 11.84 -0.41
C GLN A 283 -34.45 10.43 -1.03
N ARG A 284 -35.57 9.71 -1.09
CA ARG A 284 -35.60 8.32 -1.58
C ARG A 284 -35.49 8.16 -3.10
N LYS A 285 -35.35 9.25 -3.87
CA LYS A 285 -35.53 9.24 -5.32
C LYS A 285 -34.28 8.84 -6.10
N ASN A 286 -33.08 9.04 -5.54
CA ASN A 286 -31.80 8.86 -6.25
C ASN A 286 -30.80 8.01 -5.44
N VAL A 287 -31.10 6.72 -5.26
CA VAL A 287 -30.20 5.79 -4.55
C VAL A 287 -29.03 5.39 -5.46
N VAL A 288 -27.84 5.91 -5.17
CA VAL A 288 -26.59 5.50 -5.85
C VAL A 288 -26.04 4.25 -5.19
N LYS A 289 -25.68 3.23 -5.98
CA LYS A 289 -25.02 2.02 -5.47
C LYS A 289 -23.55 2.03 -5.83
N VAL A 290 -22.68 1.99 -4.83
CA VAL A 290 -21.22 1.99 -5.02
C VAL A 290 -20.65 0.66 -4.53
N LYS A 291 -19.99 -0.07 -5.43
CA LYS A 291 -19.20 -1.26 -5.08
C LYS A 291 -17.74 -0.89 -4.93
N HIS A 292 -17.14 -1.18 -3.79
CA HIS A 292 -15.72 -0.96 -3.53
C HIS A 292 -15.01 -2.23 -3.08
N GLN A 293 -13.90 -2.57 -3.73
CA GLN A 293 -13.17 -3.81 -3.52
C GLN A 293 -11.87 -3.55 -2.76
N PHE A 294 -11.74 -4.14 -1.58
CA PHE A 294 -10.47 -4.28 -0.88
C PHE A 294 -9.85 -5.66 -1.18
N THR A 295 -8.61 -5.87 -0.79
CA THR A 295 -7.94 -7.17 -0.95
C THR A 295 -8.65 -8.29 -0.21
N HIS A 296 -9.15 -8.03 1.00
CA HIS A 296 -9.73 -9.05 1.90
C HIS A 296 -11.25 -8.97 2.06
N LEU A 297 -11.90 -7.91 1.55
CA LEU A 297 -13.35 -7.78 1.58
C LEU A 297 -13.88 -6.88 0.46
N THR A 298 -15.20 -6.87 0.29
CA THR A 298 -15.92 -6.01 -0.64
C THR A 298 -16.99 -5.23 0.12
N TRP A 299 -17.04 -3.91 -0.08
CA TRP A 299 -18.15 -3.06 0.35
C TRP A 299 -19.17 -2.91 -0.78
N HIS A 300 -20.43 -3.11 -0.44
CA HIS A 300 -21.57 -2.69 -1.23
C HIS A 300 -22.24 -1.54 -0.47
N LEU A 301 -22.17 -0.34 -1.03
CA LEU A 301 -22.66 0.88 -0.41
C LEU A 301 -23.94 1.31 -1.11
N THR A 302 -25.00 1.53 -0.33
CA THR A 302 -26.25 2.12 -0.77
C THR A 302 -26.27 3.57 -0.28
N VAL A 303 -26.21 4.52 -1.18
CA VAL A 303 -26.12 5.95 -0.86
C VAL A 303 -27.50 6.56 -0.81
N HIS A 304 -27.79 7.26 0.28
CA HIS A 304 -29.01 8.03 0.50
C HIS A 304 -28.64 9.51 0.65
N THR A 305 -29.23 10.37 -0.15
CA THR A 305 -29.12 11.82 0.04
C THR A 305 -30.18 12.28 1.03
N ALA A 306 -29.85 13.23 1.90
CA ALA A 306 -30.77 13.76 2.87
C ALA A 306 -30.47 15.24 3.18
N THR A 307 -31.49 15.94 3.65
CA THR A 307 -31.38 17.32 4.12
C THR A 307 -31.87 17.44 5.55
N VAL A 308 -31.38 18.45 6.28
CA VAL A 308 -31.83 18.76 7.65
C VAL A 308 -32.28 20.22 7.74
N ASP A 309 -33.35 20.47 8.50
CA ASP A 309 -33.84 21.82 8.79
C ASP A 309 -33.06 22.44 9.97
N GLU A 310 -32.67 23.71 9.85
CA GLU A 310 -31.65 24.31 10.72
C GLU A 310 -32.15 24.62 12.14
N ALA A 311 -31.54 23.97 13.14
CA ALA A 311 -31.27 24.45 14.51
C ALA A 311 -30.26 23.53 15.23
N VAL A 312 -29.27 23.00 14.51
CA VAL A 312 -28.28 22.07 15.08
C VAL A 312 -26.89 22.56 14.70
N ALA A 313 -26.29 23.37 15.57
CA ALA A 313 -24.85 23.27 15.75
C ALA A 313 -24.66 22.05 16.66
N PRO A 314 -24.24 20.86 16.16
CA PRO A 314 -23.66 19.93 17.09
C PRO A 314 -22.26 20.48 17.34
N VAL A 315 -22.02 20.93 18.57
CA VAL A 315 -20.70 20.75 19.15
C VAL A 315 -20.46 19.23 19.16
N VAL A 316 -19.92 18.75 18.05
CA VAL A 316 -18.94 17.66 17.92
C VAL A 316 -19.08 16.59 19.00
N ALA A 317 -20.20 15.85 19.01
CA ALA A 317 -20.21 14.53 19.64
C ALA A 317 -19.65 13.52 18.63
N ASN A 318 -18.80 12.59 19.09
CA ASN A 318 -18.24 11.49 18.29
C ASN A 318 -17.39 11.88 17.05
N GLY A 319 -16.84 13.09 16.99
CA GLY A 319 -15.89 13.48 15.93
C GLY A 319 -16.53 13.80 14.57
N ARG A 320 -17.79 14.25 14.56
CA ARG A 320 -18.50 14.73 13.36
C ARG A 320 -18.36 16.23 13.16
N ARG A 321 -18.41 16.69 11.90
CA ARG A 321 -18.39 18.11 11.55
C ARG A 321 -19.08 18.40 10.23
N TRP A 322 -19.47 19.65 10.04
CA TRP A 322 -19.89 20.17 8.76
C TRP A 322 -18.66 20.54 7.92
N MET A 323 -18.70 20.18 6.64
CA MET A 323 -17.66 20.44 5.64
C MET A 323 -18.30 21.17 4.46
N ALA A 324 -17.79 22.36 4.14
CA ALA A 324 -18.20 23.05 2.93
C ALA A 324 -17.73 22.26 1.69
N ALA A 325 -18.53 22.26 0.62
CA ALA A 325 -18.20 21.51 -0.61
C ALA A 325 -16.81 21.84 -1.17
N ALA A 326 -16.43 23.12 -1.09
CA ALA A 326 -15.15 23.64 -1.57
C ALA A 326 -13.95 23.17 -0.72
N GLU A 327 -14.17 22.76 0.53
CA GLU A 327 -13.14 22.31 1.48
C GLU A 327 -12.91 20.80 1.40
N LYS A 328 -13.56 20.06 0.49
CA LYS A 328 -13.45 18.59 0.42
C LYS A 328 -12.00 18.11 0.30
N ASP A 329 -11.14 18.89 -0.34
CA ASP A 329 -9.73 18.54 -0.49
C ASP A 329 -8.90 18.79 0.78
N ASP A 330 -9.44 19.43 1.81
CA ASP A 330 -8.77 19.57 3.12
C ASP A 330 -8.95 18.31 3.98
N TYR A 331 -9.84 17.39 3.57
CA TYR A 331 -10.15 16.18 4.30
C TYR A 331 -9.66 14.93 3.54
N SER A 332 -9.06 13.99 4.29
CA SER A 332 -8.56 12.72 3.74
C SER A 332 -9.69 11.70 3.60
N PHE A 333 -10.26 11.61 2.40
CA PHE A 333 -11.33 10.67 2.09
C PHE A 333 -10.79 9.39 1.45
N PRO A 334 -11.32 8.21 1.81
CA PRO A 334 -11.02 7.02 1.06
C PRO A 334 -11.74 7.09 -0.30
N VAL A 335 -11.12 6.52 -1.33
CA VAL A 335 -11.64 6.45 -2.71
C VAL A 335 -13.16 6.21 -2.83
N PRO A 336 -13.82 5.27 -2.11
CA PRO A 336 -15.27 5.11 -2.21
C PRO A 336 -16.05 6.36 -1.83
N MET A 337 -15.60 7.12 -0.84
CA MET A 337 -16.29 8.33 -0.38
C MET A 337 -16.07 9.49 -1.35
N THR A 338 -14.86 9.64 -1.92
CA THR A 338 -14.62 10.59 -3.01
C THR A 338 -15.53 10.31 -4.21
N LYS A 339 -15.73 9.02 -4.56
CA LYS A 339 -16.68 8.63 -5.62
C LYS A 339 -18.12 8.99 -5.29
N ILE A 340 -18.52 8.82 -4.02
CA ILE A 340 -19.86 9.20 -3.55
C ILE A 340 -20.05 10.71 -3.66
N PHE A 341 -19.09 11.51 -3.16
CA PHE A 341 -19.14 12.97 -3.24
C PHE A 341 -19.29 13.46 -4.69
N ASN A 342 -18.43 12.98 -5.59
CA ASN A 342 -18.51 13.36 -7.01
C ASN A 342 -19.85 12.94 -7.64
N ALA A 343 -20.32 11.72 -7.37
CA ALA A 343 -21.57 11.21 -7.96
C ALA A 343 -22.81 11.98 -7.49
N VAL A 344 -22.81 12.51 -6.26
CA VAL A 344 -23.90 13.36 -5.76
C VAL A 344 -23.84 14.75 -6.38
N ASN A 345 -22.65 15.31 -6.58
CA ASN A 345 -22.46 16.66 -7.11
C ASN A 345 -22.47 16.76 -8.65
N GLU A 346 -22.31 15.64 -9.36
CA GLU A 346 -22.50 15.55 -10.82
C GLU A 346 -23.98 15.34 -11.21
N ALA A 347 -24.85 15.02 -10.23
CA ALA A 347 -26.27 14.74 -10.44
C ALA A 347 -27.19 15.96 -10.23
N GLU A 348 -26.61 17.10 -9.85
CA GLU A 348 -27.22 18.44 -9.81
C GLU A 348 -26.84 19.24 -11.06
#